data_AF-A0A922VJB9-F1
#
_entry.id   AF-A0A922VJB9-F1
#
_cell.length_a   1.000
_cell.length_b   1.000
_cell.length_c   1.000
_cell.angle_alpha   90.00
_cell.angle_beta   90.00
_cell.angle_gamma   90.00
#
_symmetry.space_group_name_H-M   'P 1'
#
loop_
_entity.id
_entity.type
_entity.pdbx_description
1 polymer ?
#
loop_
_entity_poly.entity_id
_entity_poly.type
_entity_poly.pdbx_seq_one_letter_code
_entity_poly.pdbx_strand_id
1 'polypeptide(L)'
;MLRSRFIVLLAAVGVLATACAPAAGAPTWTYTPGGANGAGAVPAPTQGDTAGDVLGTLEVKAFDLGFEPNALTVEEPGRYQINLTNTGALPHDITIADGTTTGIANGGESATVTVDIPATGTTFICSVPGHADAGMKASITVAGGTTGGSTGGGEGGGTAATAVQPDPNAPAYVLNPATAPKLLPGETHDIDIIIEEKAMTVADGFVQKVWTFGGNVPGPVIRVKVGDTIRIRLVNPAASGLPHSIDFHSSQVAWNDEMTDINPGEEKIYEWRADYAGVWMYHCGTAPVLHHIANGMYGMVIVEPREGLPPVDAEFVIVQSEWYLGPQGETTSLAKAAVAAPAPDFVVFNGIANQYKDNPIKVATGDRVRVFVLNAGPSTDSSFHVVGTIFSSVIKEGYQLLPGNPGNWGAQAMDLSPAQGGIVEFEMPEDGLYPMVTHAFNFVGRGALGLFQAGDGDPKN
;
A
#
# COMPACT_ATOMS: atom_id res chain seq x y z
N MET A 1 15.97 36.28 69.36
CA MET A 1 14.67 36.86 68.97
C MET A 1 14.72 36.90 67.44
N LEU A 2 13.94 36.16 66.66
CA LEU A 2 12.49 35.96 66.63
C LEU A 2 12.22 34.55 66.03
N ARG A 3 11.28 33.78 66.61
CA ARG A 3 10.96 32.40 66.20
C ARG A 3 9.96 32.38 65.04
N SER A 4 10.30 31.69 63.95
CA SER A 4 9.38 31.31 62.87
C SER A 4 8.32 30.33 63.37
N ARG A 5 7.05 30.61 63.05
CA ARG A 5 5.93 29.67 63.22
C ARG A 5 5.49 29.19 61.84
N PHE A 6 5.70 27.90 61.58
CA PHE A 6 5.08 27.16 60.48
C PHE A 6 3.60 26.95 60.82
N ILE A 7 2.69 27.33 59.91
CA ILE A 7 1.28 26.95 59.94
C ILE A 7 1.12 25.83 58.91
N VAL A 8 0.74 24.65 59.38
CA VAL A 8 0.33 23.50 58.57
C VAL A 8 -1.18 23.63 58.34
N LEU A 9 -1.60 23.86 57.10
CA LEU A 9 -3.00 23.74 56.69
C LEU A 9 -3.25 22.28 56.25
N LEU A 10 -4.07 21.55 57.02
CA LEU A 10 -4.69 20.31 56.56
C LEU A 10 -5.86 20.65 55.64
N ALA A 11 -5.77 20.30 54.36
CA ALA A 11 -6.90 20.29 53.45
C ALA A 11 -7.59 18.92 53.52
N ALA A 12 -8.85 18.92 53.95
CA ALA A 12 -9.71 17.74 53.96
C ALA A 12 -10.16 17.41 52.53
N VAL A 13 -9.89 16.19 52.07
CA VAL A 13 -10.41 15.65 50.82
C VAL A 13 -11.84 15.18 51.06
N GLY A 14 -12.80 15.97 50.58
CA GLY A 14 -14.21 15.57 50.49
C GLY A 14 -14.43 14.74 49.23
N VAL A 15 -14.80 13.47 49.40
CA VAL A 15 -15.25 12.59 48.32
C VAL A 15 -16.68 13.00 47.95
N LEU A 16 -16.86 13.68 46.82
CA LEU A 16 -18.16 13.84 46.18
C LEU A 16 -18.43 12.58 45.35
N ALA A 17 -19.35 11.74 45.81
CA ALA A 17 -19.98 10.71 45.01
C ALA A 17 -21.06 11.36 44.14
N THR A 18 -20.75 11.65 42.87
CA THR A 18 -21.74 12.04 41.87
C THR A 18 -22.34 10.80 41.22
N ALA A 19 -23.65 10.67 41.37
CA ALA A 19 -24.47 9.61 40.82
C ALA A 19 -24.38 9.55 39.30
N CYS A 20 -24.27 8.33 38.76
CA CYS A 20 -24.42 8.04 37.33
C CYS A 20 -25.83 8.43 36.88
N ALA A 21 -25.93 9.41 35.98
CA ALA A 21 -27.08 9.56 35.11
C ALA A 21 -26.99 8.51 34.00
N PRO A 22 -28.10 7.86 33.59
CA PRO A 22 -28.07 6.88 32.52
C PRO A 22 -27.72 7.57 31.20
N ALA A 23 -26.80 6.96 30.45
CA ALA A 23 -26.44 7.37 29.10
C ALA A 23 -27.69 7.49 28.22
N ALA A 24 -27.77 8.60 27.49
CA ALA A 24 -28.74 8.78 26.43
C ALA A 24 -28.57 7.65 25.39
N GLY A 25 -29.70 7.11 24.93
CA GLY A 25 -29.79 5.84 24.20
C GLY A 25 -28.91 5.76 22.95
N ALA A 26 -28.31 4.58 22.78
CA ALA A 26 -27.73 4.17 21.51
C ALA A 26 -28.81 4.21 20.39
N PRO A 27 -28.47 4.63 19.16
CA PRO A 27 -29.39 4.53 18.05
C PRO A 27 -29.73 3.06 17.81
N THR A 28 -31.00 2.71 17.98
CA THR A 28 -31.56 1.43 17.58
C THR A 28 -31.63 1.39 16.06
N TRP A 29 -30.67 0.76 15.41
CA TRP A 29 -30.77 0.42 13.99
C TRP A 29 -31.67 -0.81 13.84
N THR A 30 -32.91 -0.60 13.45
CA THR A 30 -33.77 -1.68 12.95
C THR A 30 -33.33 -2.03 11.54
N TYR A 31 -32.39 -2.97 11.42
CA TYR A 31 -32.10 -3.62 10.14
C TYR A 31 -33.36 -4.39 9.69
N THR A 32 -33.95 -3.93 8.59
CA THR A 32 -34.95 -4.70 7.86
C THR A 32 -34.19 -5.44 6.76
N PRO A 33 -34.11 -6.78 6.77
CA PRO A 33 -33.53 -7.50 5.64
C PRO A 33 -34.39 -7.20 4.41
N GLY A 34 -33.78 -6.60 3.39
CA GLY A 34 -34.39 -6.48 2.07
C GLY A 34 -34.65 -7.88 1.54
N GLY A 35 -35.91 -8.30 1.59
CA GLY A 35 -36.38 -9.52 0.96
C GLY A 35 -36.52 -9.32 -0.55
N ALA A 36 -35.90 -10.22 -1.31
CA ALA A 36 -36.21 -10.61 -2.70
C ALA A 36 -35.01 -11.45 -3.19
N ASN A 37 -35.10 -12.59 -3.86
CA ASN A 37 -36.19 -13.33 -4.46
C ASN A 37 -35.69 -14.77 -4.67
N GLY A 38 -36.64 -15.70 -4.83
CA GLY A 38 -36.41 -17.14 -4.86
C GLY A 38 -35.27 -17.63 -5.74
N ALA A 39 -34.63 -18.69 -5.26
CA ALA A 39 -33.67 -19.51 -5.97
C ALA A 39 -34.26 -19.99 -7.32
N GLY A 40 -33.88 -19.29 -8.39
CA GLY A 40 -33.89 -19.82 -9.75
C GLY A 40 -32.57 -20.52 -9.99
N ALA A 41 -32.59 -21.85 -10.09
CA ALA A 41 -31.45 -22.62 -10.55
C ALA A 41 -31.04 -22.13 -11.95
N VAL A 42 -29.80 -21.65 -12.08
CA VAL A 42 -29.16 -21.33 -13.37
C VAL A 42 -28.28 -22.52 -13.76
N PRO A 43 -28.24 -22.93 -15.04
CA PRO A 43 -27.75 -24.24 -15.45
C PRO A 43 -26.22 -24.34 -15.35
N ALA A 44 -25.75 -25.54 -15.05
CA ALA A 44 -24.34 -25.92 -15.10
C ALA A 44 -23.72 -25.64 -16.48
N PRO A 45 -22.44 -25.25 -16.56
CA PRO A 45 -21.74 -25.15 -17.83
C PRO A 45 -21.62 -26.55 -18.45
N THR A 46 -22.03 -26.66 -19.71
CA THR A 46 -21.90 -27.86 -20.54
C THR A 46 -20.43 -28.28 -20.65
N GLN A 47 -20.09 -29.38 -19.96
CA GLN A 47 -18.84 -30.12 -20.11
C GLN A 47 -18.78 -30.75 -21.50
N GLY A 48 -17.65 -30.57 -22.18
CA GLY A 48 -17.27 -31.41 -23.31
C GLY A 48 -17.03 -32.83 -22.81
N ASP A 49 -17.84 -33.76 -23.30
CA ASP A 49 -17.72 -35.18 -23.05
C ASP A 49 -16.33 -35.72 -23.40
N THR A 50 -15.66 -36.29 -22.41
CA THR A 50 -14.93 -37.55 -22.60
C THR A 50 -15.01 -38.34 -21.29
N ALA A 51 -15.75 -39.44 -21.36
CA ALA A 51 -16.10 -40.31 -20.25
C ALA A 51 -14.89 -41.14 -19.78
N GLY A 52 -14.48 -40.91 -18.54
CA GLY A 52 -13.57 -41.76 -17.78
C GLY A 52 -13.94 -41.64 -16.30
N ASP A 53 -13.89 -42.75 -15.56
CA ASP A 53 -14.22 -42.78 -14.14
C ASP A 53 -13.21 -41.94 -13.32
N VAL A 54 -13.70 -41.26 -12.27
CA VAL A 54 -12.82 -40.56 -11.32
C VAL A 54 -12.12 -41.61 -10.46
N LEU A 55 -10.79 -41.70 -10.58
CA LEU A 55 -9.94 -42.72 -9.98
C LEU A 55 -9.72 -42.52 -8.47
N GLY A 56 -9.94 -41.30 -7.97
CA GLY A 56 -9.86 -41.00 -6.54
C GLY A 56 -9.98 -39.51 -6.22
N THR A 57 -9.97 -39.21 -4.93
CA THR A 57 -9.99 -37.83 -4.39
C THR A 57 -8.66 -37.54 -3.71
N LEU A 58 -8.07 -36.38 -4.02
CA LEU A 58 -6.85 -35.85 -3.43
C LEU A 58 -7.21 -34.71 -2.48
N GLU A 59 -6.85 -34.85 -1.21
CA GLU A 59 -7.10 -33.85 -0.18
C GLU A 59 -5.90 -32.90 -0.08
N VAL A 60 -6.14 -31.60 -0.25
CA VAL A 60 -5.13 -30.55 -0.14
C VAL A 60 -5.65 -29.48 0.81
N LYS A 61 -4.86 -29.15 1.83
CA LYS A 61 -5.12 -28.01 2.70
C LYS A 61 -4.30 -26.82 2.24
N ALA A 62 -4.91 -25.65 2.17
CA ALA A 62 -4.17 -24.40 2.07
C ALA A 62 -4.07 -23.73 3.43
N PHE A 63 -2.90 -23.15 3.73
CA PHE A 63 -2.64 -22.38 4.94
C PHE A 63 -1.62 -21.30 4.62
N ASP A 64 -1.81 -20.09 5.16
CA ASP A 64 -0.92 -18.93 4.99
C ASP A 64 -0.44 -18.71 3.54
N LEU A 65 0.76 -19.21 3.17
CA LEU A 65 1.32 -19.14 1.80
C LEU A 65 1.81 -20.53 1.32
N GLY A 66 1.11 -21.61 1.69
CA GLY A 66 1.51 -22.99 1.41
C GLY A 66 0.37 -23.99 1.24
N PHE A 67 0.70 -25.14 0.67
CA PHE A 67 -0.18 -26.30 0.56
C PHE A 67 0.31 -27.46 1.43
N GLU A 68 -0.60 -28.19 2.06
CA GLU A 68 -0.32 -29.42 2.78
C GLU A 68 -1.28 -30.55 2.32
N PRO A 69 -0.76 -31.64 1.73
CA PRO A 69 0.62 -31.82 1.28
C PRO A 69 0.95 -30.92 0.07
N ASN A 70 2.22 -30.52 -0.08
CA ASN A 70 2.73 -29.83 -1.28
C ASN A 70 3.33 -30.79 -2.34
N ALA A 71 3.38 -32.09 -2.04
CA ALA A 71 3.77 -33.14 -2.95
C ALA A 71 2.84 -34.33 -2.77
N LEU A 72 2.14 -34.70 -3.83
CA LEU A 72 1.20 -35.81 -3.87
C LEU A 72 1.70 -36.89 -4.84
N THR A 73 1.28 -38.13 -4.61
CA THR A 73 1.53 -39.26 -5.50
C THR A 73 0.21 -39.97 -5.78
N VAL A 74 -0.05 -40.26 -7.05
CA VAL A 74 -1.17 -41.11 -7.50
C VAL A 74 -0.63 -42.40 -8.10
N GLU A 75 -1.41 -43.48 -8.06
CA GLU A 75 -0.97 -44.80 -8.51
C GLU A 75 -0.88 -44.92 -10.04
N GLU A 76 -1.77 -44.24 -10.77
CA GLU A 76 -1.84 -44.32 -12.22
C GLU A 76 -2.29 -42.97 -12.81
N PRO A 77 -1.97 -42.67 -14.09
CA PRO A 77 -2.48 -41.48 -14.73
C PRO A 77 -3.98 -41.60 -14.99
N GLY A 78 -4.69 -40.49 -14.88
CA GLY A 78 -6.12 -40.44 -15.14
C GLY A 78 -6.84 -39.34 -14.36
N ARG A 79 -8.15 -39.46 -14.25
CA ARG A 79 -9.02 -38.41 -13.72
C ARG A 79 -9.11 -38.46 -12.20
N TYR A 80 -8.76 -37.38 -11.52
CA TYR A 80 -8.85 -37.26 -10.06
C TYR A 80 -9.68 -36.03 -9.67
N GLN A 81 -10.39 -36.12 -8.56
CA GLN A 81 -10.96 -34.94 -7.90
C GLN A 81 -9.93 -34.41 -6.90
N ILE A 82 -9.71 -33.10 -6.88
CA ILE A 82 -8.95 -32.42 -5.84
C ILE A 82 -9.94 -31.69 -4.95
N ASN A 83 -9.85 -31.92 -3.65
CA ASN A 83 -10.58 -31.18 -2.63
C ASN A 83 -9.61 -30.23 -1.91
N LEU A 84 -9.84 -28.93 -2.07
CA LEU A 84 -9.13 -27.88 -1.38
C LEU A 84 -9.90 -27.51 -0.10
N THR A 85 -9.26 -27.64 1.06
CA THR A 85 -9.74 -27.04 2.32
C THR A 85 -8.86 -25.85 2.67
N ASN A 86 -9.39 -24.64 2.72
CA ASN A 86 -8.62 -23.48 3.18
C ASN A 86 -8.68 -23.40 4.72
N THR A 87 -7.56 -23.70 5.37
CA THR A 87 -7.38 -23.61 6.83
C THR A 87 -6.67 -22.34 7.29
N GLY A 88 -6.17 -21.53 6.35
CA GLY A 88 -5.51 -20.25 6.61
C GLY A 88 -6.49 -19.07 6.67
N ALA A 89 -5.95 -17.88 6.91
CA ALA A 89 -6.73 -16.63 6.92
C ALA A 89 -6.87 -16.00 5.53
N LEU A 90 -5.91 -16.21 4.63
CA LEU A 90 -5.89 -15.62 3.29
C LEU A 90 -6.72 -16.44 2.30
N PRO A 91 -7.29 -15.83 1.25
CA PRO A 91 -7.97 -16.58 0.19
C PRO A 91 -6.98 -17.40 -0.64
N HIS A 92 -7.41 -18.60 -1.04
CA HIS A 92 -6.59 -19.55 -1.78
C HIS A 92 -7.40 -20.32 -2.83
N ASP A 93 -6.74 -20.73 -3.90
CA ASP A 93 -7.30 -21.66 -4.89
C ASP A 93 -6.24 -22.71 -5.25
N ILE A 94 -6.65 -23.71 -6.05
CA ILE A 94 -5.75 -24.60 -6.78
C ILE A 94 -5.97 -24.34 -8.26
N THR A 95 -4.96 -23.82 -8.93
CA THR A 95 -4.92 -23.65 -10.39
C THR A 95 -3.86 -24.59 -10.98
N ILE A 96 -4.31 -25.50 -11.85
CA ILE A 96 -3.46 -26.42 -12.62
C ILE A 96 -2.79 -25.67 -13.78
N ALA A 97 -1.66 -26.18 -14.26
CA ALA A 97 -0.93 -25.61 -15.39
C ALA A 97 -1.75 -25.46 -16.69
N ASP A 98 -2.84 -26.21 -16.86
CA ASP A 98 -3.76 -26.10 -18.00
C ASP A 98 -4.87 -25.05 -17.82
N GLY A 99 -4.89 -24.33 -16.69
CA GLY A 99 -5.86 -23.30 -16.35
C GLY A 99 -7.09 -23.83 -15.59
N THR A 100 -7.19 -25.13 -15.36
CA THR A 100 -8.27 -25.72 -14.55
C THR A 100 -8.13 -25.28 -13.09
N THR A 101 -9.20 -24.75 -12.48
CA THR A 101 -9.14 -24.18 -11.12
C THR A 101 -10.31 -24.60 -10.24
N THR A 102 -10.08 -24.65 -8.92
CA THR A 102 -11.14 -24.75 -7.90
C THR A 102 -11.99 -23.49 -7.78
N GLY A 103 -11.49 -22.34 -8.26
CA GLY A 103 -11.95 -21.03 -7.81
C GLY A 103 -11.42 -20.68 -6.41
N ILE A 104 -11.52 -19.39 -6.05
CA ILE A 104 -11.03 -18.87 -4.77
C ILE A 104 -11.91 -19.37 -3.62
N ALA A 105 -11.28 -19.96 -2.60
CA ALA A 105 -11.86 -20.32 -1.30
C ALA A 105 -11.30 -19.40 -0.20
N ASN A 106 -12.17 -18.74 0.56
CA ASN A 106 -11.78 -17.92 1.71
C ASN A 106 -11.41 -18.79 2.92
N GLY A 107 -10.86 -18.18 3.97
CA GLY A 107 -10.49 -18.88 5.20
C GLY A 107 -11.66 -19.66 5.81
N GLY A 108 -11.48 -20.96 6.01
CA GLY A 108 -12.51 -21.88 6.50
C GLY A 108 -13.42 -22.49 5.42
N GLU A 109 -13.31 -22.06 4.17
CA GLU A 109 -14.09 -22.60 3.05
C GLU A 109 -13.40 -23.81 2.39
N SER A 110 -14.13 -24.51 1.54
CA SER A 110 -13.60 -25.60 0.72
C SER A 110 -14.14 -25.54 -0.69
N ALA A 111 -13.31 -25.94 -1.66
CA ALA A 111 -13.64 -25.95 -3.08
C ALA A 111 -13.10 -27.23 -3.73
N THR A 112 -13.74 -27.69 -4.81
CA THR A 112 -13.33 -28.93 -5.50
C THR A 112 -13.17 -28.71 -6.98
N VAL A 113 -12.25 -29.46 -7.59
CA VAL A 113 -12.05 -29.47 -9.05
C VAL A 113 -11.72 -30.87 -9.52
N THR A 114 -12.13 -31.24 -10.72
CA THR A 114 -11.76 -32.51 -11.36
C THR A 114 -10.71 -32.25 -12.43
N VAL A 115 -9.60 -32.99 -12.37
CA VAL A 115 -8.41 -32.78 -13.20
C VAL A 115 -7.94 -34.10 -13.80
N ASP A 116 -7.43 -34.06 -15.03
CA ASP A 116 -6.82 -35.20 -15.69
C ASP A 116 -5.29 -35.17 -15.45
N ILE A 117 -4.78 -36.11 -14.66
CA ILE A 117 -3.35 -36.22 -14.29
C ILE A 117 -2.62 -37.05 -15.36
N PRO A 118 -1.66 -36.47 -16.10
CA PRO A 118 -0.92 -37.20 -17.14
C PRO A 118 0.12 -38.15 -16.53
N ALA A 119 0.62 -39.11 -17.31
CA ALA A 119 1.65 -40.07 -16.89
C ALA A 119 2.95 -39.42 -16.39
N THR A 120 3.23 -38.19 -16.80
CA THR A 120 4.38 -37.39 -16.35
C THR A 120 4.16 -36.70 -15.00
N GLY A 121 2.95 -36.74 -14.45
CA GLY A 121 2.53 -35.88 -13.34
C GLY A 121 2.22 -34.45 -13.78
N THR A 122 1.75 -33.63 -12.84
CA THR A 122 1.43 -32.22 -13.06
C THR A 122 1.83 -31.36 -11.85
N THR A 123 1.76 -30.05 -12.00
CA THR A 123 1.96 -29.07 -10.92
C THR A 123 0.75 -28.17 -10.80
N PHE A 124 0.54 -27.63 -9.61
CA PHE A 124 -0.49 -26.63 -9.35
C PHE A 124 0.02 -25.52 -8.45
N ILE A 125 -0.62 -24.36 -8.54
CA ILE A 125 -0.29 -23.14 -7.80
C ILE A 125 -1.54 -22.54 -7.17
N CYS A 126 -1.35 -21.64 -6.21
CA CYS A 126 -2.39 -20.65 -5.86
C CYS A 126 -2.26 -19.45 -6.81
N SER A 127 -3.32 -19.12 -7.55
CA SER A 127 -3.37 -18.02 -8.52
C SER A 127 -3.58 -16.65 -7.86
N VAL A 128 -3.88 -16.60 -6.56
CA VAL A 128 -3.92 -15.33 -5.82
C VAL A 128 -2.57 -14.61 -6.00
N PRO A 129 -2.57 -13.36 -6.51
CA PRO A 129 -1.35 -12.61 -6.81
C PRO A 129 -0.34 -12.63 -5.67
N GLY A 130 0.91 -12.96 -6.01
CA GLY A 130 2.01 -13.07 -5.07
C GLY A 130 2.10 -14.38 -4.28
N HIS A 131 1.04 -15.20 -4.22
CA HIS A 131 1.06 -16.44 -3.44
C HIS A 131 1.96 -17.51 -4.06
N ALA A 132 1.82 -17.77 -5.36
CA ALA A 132 2.71 -18.69 -6.06
C ALA A 132 4.18 -18.24 -5.97
N ASP A 133 4.44 -16.93 -6.13
CA ASP A 133 5.79 -16.37 -6.03
C ASP A 133 6.36 -16.48 -4.61
N ALA A 134 5.51 -16.41 -3.59
CA ALA A 134 5.87 -16.67 -2.19
C ALA A 134 6.07 -18.16 -1.86
N GLY A 135 5.89 -19.07 -2.82
CA GLY A 135 6.18 -20.49 -2.66
C GLY A 135 4.94 -21.39 -2.61
N MET A 136 3.74 -20.85 -2.81
CA MET A 136 2.48 -21.60 -2.79
C MET A 136 2.28 -22.40 -4.09
N LYS A 137 3.13 -23.41 -4.26
CA LYS A 137 3.19 -24.33 -5.40
C LYS A 137 3.28 -25.76 -4.89
N ALA A 138 2.71 -26.69 -5.64
CA ALA A 138 2.71 -28.11 -5.31
C ALA A 138 2.76 -28.99 -6.57
N SER A 139 3.04 -30.27 -6.37
CA SER A 139 3.18 -31.25 -7.46
C SER A 139 2.41 -32.53 -7.19
N ILE A 140 1.95 -33.17 -8.27
CA ILE A 140 1.33 -34.49 -8.26
C ILE A 140 2.16 -35.38 -9.19
N THR A 141 2.70 -36.46 -8.65
CA THR A 141 3.51 -37.45 -9.39
C THR A 141 2.74 -38.77 -9.56
N VAL A 142 3.09 -39.56 -10.57
CA VAL A 142 2.48 -40.89 -10.81
C VAL A 142 3.47 -41.99 -10.41
N ALA A 143 3.05 -42.93 -9.57
CA ALA A 143 3.87 -44.03 -9.07
C ALA A 143 4.37 -44.90 -10.24
N GLY A 144 5.69 -45.17 -10.27
CA GLY A 144 6.31 -45.97 -11.34
C GLY A 144 6.52 -45.25 -12.68
N GLY A 145 6.12 -43.98 -12.81
CA GLY A 145 6.51 -43.14 -13.93
C GLY A 145 8.03 -42.89 -13.91
N THR A 146 8.72 -43.17 -15.03
CA THR A 146 10.11 -42.75 -15.18
C THR A 146 10.16 -41.24 -15.01
N THR A 147 10.78 -40.80 -13.93
CA THR A 147 11.11 -39.40 -13.70
C THR A 147 11.83 -38.88 -14.95
N GLY A 148 11.18 -37.98 -15.67
CA GLY A 148 11.87 -36.94 -16.43
C GLY A 148 12.59 -36.06 -15.42
N GLY A 149 13.61 -36.63 -14.77
CA GLY A 149 14.46 -35.96 -13.82
C GLY A 149 15.24 -34.90 -14.58
N SER A 150 14.70 -33.69 -14.61
CA SER A 150 15.56 -32.52 -14.55
C SER A 150 16.20 -32.54 -13.16
N THR A 151 17.33 -33.22 -13.07
CA THR A 151 18.34 -33.00 -12.05
C THR A 151 18.94 -31.61 -12.28
N GLY A 152 18.16 -30.58 -11.94
CA GLY A 152 18.62 -29.22 -11.79
C GLY A 152 19.13 -29.01 -10.37
N GLY A 153 20.18 -29.74 -9.99
CA GLY A 153 21.11 -29.28 -8.95
C GLY A 153 21.91 -28.12 -9.52
N GLY A 154 21.22 -27.03 -9.84
CA GLY A 154 21.80 -25.75 -10.15
C GLY A 154 21.61 -24.89 -8.92
N GLU A 155 22.73 -24.46 -8.34
CA GLU A 155 22.77 -23.22 -7.59
C GLU A 155 21.96 -22.20 -8.39
N GLY A 156 20.76 -21.87 -7.89
CA GLY A 156 19.80 -21.02 -8.57
C GLY A 156 20.31 -19.60 -8.60
N GLY A 157 21.28 -19.33 -9.47
CA GLY A 157 21.46 -18.02 -10.07
C GLY A 157 20.11 -17.68 -10.68
N GLY A 158 19.38 -16.78 -10.02
CA GLY A 158 18.11 -16.30 -10.51
C GLY A 158 18.27 -15.96 -11.97
N THR A 159 17.42 -16.55 -12.81
CA THR A 159 17.21 -16.03 -14.15
C THR A 159 16.96 -14.55 -13.99
N ALA A 160 17.91 -13.71 -14.42
CA ALA A 160 17.77 -12.27 -14.36
C ALA A 160 16.41 -11.95 -14.98
N ALA A 161 15.48 -11.43 -14.17
CA ALA A 161 14.18 -11.00 -14.66
C ALA A 161 14.45 -10.09 -15.85
N THR A 162 14.01 -10.49 -17.05
CA THR A 162 14.24 -9.73 -18.27
C THR A 162 13.75 -8.31 -18.05
N ALA A 163 14.61 -7.31 -18.28
CA ALA A 163 14.25 -5.92 -18.11
C ALA A 163 13.03 -5.60 -18.98
N VAL A 164 12.00 -5.02 -18.36
CA VAL A 164 10.78 -4.60 -19.06
C VAL A 164 11.19 -3.52 -20.05
N GLN A 165 10.77 -3.65 -21.31
CA GLN A 165 11.10 -2.69 -22.35
C GLN A 165 10.00 -1.62 -22.46
N PRO A 166 10.36 -0.35 -22.72
CA PRO A 166 9.37 0.70 -22.93
C PRO A 166 8.51 0.38 -24.17
N ASP A 167 7.20 0.51 -24.04
CA ASP A 167 6.24 0.43 -25.15
C ASP A 167 6.07 1.84 -25.77
N PRO A 168 6.49 2.05 -27.02
CA PRO A 168 6.33 3.36 -27.68
C PRO A 168 4.87 3.77 -27.91
N ASN A 169 3.91 2.86 -27.75
CA ASN A 169 2.47 3.12 -27.87
C ASN A 169 1.77 3.23 -26.51
N ALA A 170 2.50 3.21 -25.40
CA ALA A 170 1.91 3.40 -24.07
C ALA A 170 1.14 4.72 -24.02
N PRO A 171 -0.05 4.76 -23.39
CA PRO A 171 -0.75 6.01 -23.14
C PRO A 171 0.12 6.97 -22.33
N ALA A 172 -0.03 8.28 -22.56
CA ALA A 172 0.63 9.28 -21.72
C ALA A 172 0.17 9.15 -20.26
N TYR A 173 1.08 9.38 -19.31
CA TYR A 173 0.74 9.43 -17.90
C TYR A 173 -0.13 10.66 -17.60
N VAL A 174 -0.90 10.57 -16.52
CA VAL A 174 -1.67 11.69 -15.98
C VAL A 174 -0.87 12.31 -14.84
N LEU A 175 -0.51 13.60 -14.95
CA LEU A 175 0.27 14.31 -13.93
C LEU A 175 -0.47 14.32 -12.59
N ASN A 176 0.21 13.90 -11.53
CA ASN A 176 -0.26 14.09 -10.17
C ASN A 176 0.14 15.47 -9.67
N PRO A 177 -0.80 16.30 -9.18
CA PRO A 177 -0.47 17.61 -8.67
C PRO A 177 0.33 17.48 -7.36
N ALA A 178 1.36 18.32 -7.21
CA ALA A 178 2.14 18.41 -5.98
C ALA A 178 1.48 19.30 -4.92
N THR A 179 0.43 20.07 -5.24
CA THR A 179 -0.19 21.02 -4.29
C THR A 179 -0.74 20.30 -3.06
N ALA A 180 -0.40 20.77 -1.87
CA ALA A 180 -0.95 20.21 -0.63
C ALA A 180 -2.47 20.46 -0.56
N PRO A 181 -3.28 19.48 -0.10
CA PRO A 181 -4.70 19.70 0.07
C PRO A 181 -4.96 20.73 1.17
N LYS A 182 -6.16 21.32 1.14
CA LYS A 182 -6.64 22.17 2.23
C LYS A 182 -6.91 21.34 3.47
N LEU A 183 -6.72 21.95 4.63
CA LEU A 183 -7.17 21.40 5.91
C LEU A 183 -8.69 21.16 5.87
N LEU A 184 -9.12 19.97 6.27
CA LEU A 184 -10.54 19.64 6.38
C LEU A 184 -11.20 20.46 7.50
N PRO A 185 -12.40 21.01 7.28
CA PRO A 185 -13.10 21.81 8.29
C PRO A 185 -13.78 20.92 9.35
N GLY A 186 -13.84 21.40 10.58
CA GLY A 186 -14.49 20.70 11.70
C GLY A 186 -13.56 19.76 12.47
N GLU A 187 -14.11 19.05 13.45
CA GLU A 187 -13.37 18.14 14.35
C GLU A 187 -13.71 16.67 14.08
N THR A 188 -14.61 16.38 13.14
CA THR A 188 -15.01 15.02 12.76
C THR A 188 -15.14 14.94 11.25
N HIS A 189 -14.44 13.99 10.65
CA HIS A 189 -14.27 13.88 9.21
C HIS A 189 -14.75 12.52 8.72
N ASP A 190 -15.80 12.50 7.91
CA ASP A 190 -16.28 11.31 7.20
C ASP A 190 -15.72 11.33 5.78
N ILE A 191 -14.92 10.34 5.41
CA ILE A 191 -14.20 10.30 4.13
C ILE A 191 -14.44 8.94 3.45
N ASP A 192 -14.85 8.99 2.18
CA ASP A 192 -14.98 7.79 1.36
C ASP A 192 -13.67 7.52 0.61
N ILE A 193 -13.17 6.30 0.73
CA ILE A 193 -12.05 5.80 -0.07
C ILE A 193 -12.53 4.56 -0.83
N ILE A 194 -12.59 4.69 -2.15
CA ILE A 194 -12.98 3.60 -3.05
C ILE A 194 -11.70 2.99 -3.61
N ILE A 195 -11.55 1.68 -3.47
CA ILE A 195 -10.43 0.95 -4.06
C ILE A 195 -10.67 0.78 -5.57
N GLU A 196 -9.62 0.97 -6.36
CA GLU A 196 -9.65 0.69 -7.80
C GLU A 196 -8.42 -0.11 -8.22
N GLU A 197 -8.64 -1.18 -8.99
CA GLU A 197 -7.62 -1.86 -9.78
C GLU A 197 -7.69 -1.38 -11.23
N LYS A 198 -6.59 -0.83 -11.77
CA LYS A 198 -6.61 -0.20 -13.10
C LYS A 198 -5.24 -0.22 -13.76
N ALA A 199 -5.22 -0.08 -15.08
CA ALA A 199 -3.99 0.25 -15.79
C ALA A 199 -3.59 1.71 -15.53
N MET A 200 -2.31 1.95 -15.27
CA MET A 200 -1.72 3.28 -15.10
C MET A 200 -0.36 3.33 -15.79
N THR A 201 -0.09 4.41 -16.53
CA THR A 201 1.25 4.72 -17.02
C THR A 201 2.08 5.27 -15.86
N VAL A 202 3.06 4.49 -15.39
CA VAL A 202 3.89 4.78 -14.21
C VAL A 202 5.22 5.47 -14.57
N ALA A 203 5.61 5.38 -15.83
CA ALA A 203 6.71 6.09 -16.46
C ALA A 203 6.44 6.16 -17.97
N ASP A 204 7.06 7.09 -18.70
CA ASP A 204 6.92 7.14 -20.15
C ASP A 204 7.29 5.80 -20.80
N GLY A 205 6.37 5.21 -21.56
CA GLY A 205 6.51 3.87 -22.13
C GLY A 205 6.23 2.69 -21.19
N PHE A 206 5.80 2.89 -19.94
CA PHE A 206 5.59 1.80 -18.97
C PHE A 206 4.21 1.87 -18.34
N VAL A 207 3.41 0.83 -18.57
CA VAL A 207 2.06 0.66 -18.02
C VAL A 207 2.06 -0.50 -17.05
N GLN A 208 1.46 -0.33 -15.89
CA GLN A 208 1.24 -1.40 -14.90
C GLN A 208 -0.24 -1.47 -14.51
N LYS A 209 -0.72 -2.65 -14.12
CA LYS A 209 -1.98 -2.81 -13.41
C LYS A 209 -1.75 -2.46 -11.93
N VAL A 210 -2.12 -1.26 -11.54
CA VAL A 210 -1.97 -0.75 -10.18
C VAL A 210 -3.19 -1.07 -9.33
N TRP A 211 -2.99 -1.12 -8.02
CA TRP A 211 -4.04 -1.15 -7.01
C TRP A 211 -3.99 0.16 -6.24
N THR A 212 -5.12 0.82 -6.06
CA THR A 212 -5.14 2.21 -5.60
C THR A 212 -6.18 2.43 -4.53
N PHE A 213 -5.91 3.41 -3.67
CA PHE A 213 -6.93 4.07 -2.86
C PHE A 213 -7.39 5.31 -3.64
N GLY A 214 -8.67 5.41 -3.99
CA GLY A 214 -9.23 6.58 -4.65
C GLY A 214 -8.78 6.81 -6.10
N GLY A 215 -8.40 5.74 -6.81
CA GLY A 215 -8.11 5.79 -8.25
C GLY A 215 -6.75 6.39 -8.65
N ASN A 216 -5.90 6.70 -7.66
CA ASN A 216 -4.60 7.36 -7.86
C ASN A 216 -3.47 6.73 -7.03
N VAL A 217 -2.22 6.95 -7.47
CA VAL A 217 -0.99 6.56 -6.73
C VAL A 217 -0.11 7.80 -6.56
N PRO A 218 0.14 8.30 -5.34
CA PRO A 218 -0.44 7.87 -4.06
C PRO A 218 -1.95 8.11 -4.01
N GLY A 219 -2.60 7.46 -3.05
CA GLY A 219 -4.00 7.74 -2.72
C GLY A 219 -4.22 9.16 -2.16
N PRO A 220 -5.48 9.55 -1.91
CA PRO A 220 -5.83 10.87 -1.41
C PRO A 220 -5.01 11.28 -0.18
N VAL A 221 -4.48 12.50 -0.19
CA VAL A 221 -3.85 13.07 1.01
C VAL A 221 -4.94 13.60 1.93
N ILE A 222 -4.95 13.12 3.18
CA ILE A 222 -5.89 13.54 4.22
C ILE A 222 -5.19 14.58 5.09
N ARG A 223 -5.77 15.77 5.26
CA ARG A 223 -5.19 16.83 6.10
C ARG A 223 -6.15 17.26 7.18
N VAL A 224 -5.77 17.01 8.43
CA VAL A 224 -6.58 17.17 9.65
C VAL A 224 -5.73 17.80 10.77
N LYS A 225 -6.31 18.01 11.95
CA LYS A 225 -5.61 18.51 13.13
C LYS A 225 -5.54 17.48 14.26
N VAL A 226 -4.57 17.68 15.16
CA VAL A 226 -4.53 16.97 16.43
C VAL A 226 -5.84 17.19 17.19
N GLY A 227 -6.46 16.08 17.55
CA GLY A 227 -7.72 16.00 18.27
C GLY A 227 -8.93 15.67 17.42
N ASP A 228 -8.82 15.73 16.09
CA ASP A 228 -9.89 15.38 15.17
C ASP A 228 -10.19 13.87 15.20
N THR A 229 -11.45 13.52 14.96
CA THR A 229 -11.91 12.14 14.72
C THR A 229 -12.07 11.91 13.22
N ILE A 230 -11.48 10.84 12.70
CA ILE A 230 -11.51 10.49 11.28
C ILE A 230 -12.24 9.16 11.14
N ARG A 231 -13.24 9.13 10.26
CA ARG A 231 -14.00 7.96 9.86
C ARG A 231 -13.82 7.73 8.37
N ILE A 232 -13.17 6.64 8.02
CA ILE A 232 -12.96 6.23 6.64
C ILE A 232 -13.98 5.16 6.29
N ARG A 233 -14.81 5.40 5.27
CA ARG A 233 -15.54 4.32 4.61
C ARG A 233 -14.69 3.79 3.48
N LEU A 234 -14.05 2.65 3.74
CA LEU A 234 -13.30 1.92 2.73
C LEU A 234 -14.26 1.02 1.95
N VAL A 235 -14.27 1.15 0.62
CA VAL A 235 -15.11 0.35 -0.27
C VAL A 235 -14.21 -0.46 -1.19
N ASN A 236 -14.38 -1.78 -1.20
CA ASN A 236 -13.79 -2.64 -2.21
C ASN A 236 -14.88 -3.05 -3.22
N PRO A 237 -14.94 -2.45 -4.42
CA PRO A 237 -15.99 -2.77 -5.38
C PRO A 237 -16.02 -4.25 -5.76
N ALA A 238 -17.21 -4.77 -6.10
CA ALA A 238 -17.37 -6.16 -6.55
C ALA A 238 -16.62 -6.48 -7.87
N ALA A 239 -16.14 -5.44 -8.58
CA ALA A 239 -15.33 -5.58 -9.78
C ALA A 239 -13.83 -5.77 -9.48
N SER A 240 -13.38 -5.56 -8.24
CA SER A 240 -12.02 -5.87 -7.82
C SER A 240 -11.75 -7.37 -7.87
N GLY A 241 -10.50 -7.74 -8.12
CA GLY A 241 -10.05 -9.13 -8.11
C GLY A 241 -9.52 -9.60 -6.75
N LEU A 242 -9.21 -8.67 -5.83
CA LEU A 242 -8.50 -8.99 -4.59
C LEU A 242 -9.18 -8.43 -3.34
N PRO A 243 -9.02 -9.11 -2.18
CA PRO A 243 -9.24 -8.47 -0.90
C PRO A 243 -8.21 -7.35 -0.69
N HIS A 244 -8.63 -6.35 0.07
CA HIS A 244 -7.82 -5.21 0.43
C HIS A 244 -8.16 -4.74 1.83
N SER A 245 -7.25 -4.04 2.48
CA SER A 245 -7.46 -3.39 3.78
C SER A 245 -6.81 -2.01 3.77
N ILE A 246 -6.82 -1.34 4.91
CA ILE A 246 -6.10 -0.07 5.10
C ILE A 246 -5.56 0.00 6.53
N ASP A 247 -4.29 0.40 6.65
CA ASP A 247 -3.56 0.66 7.88
C ASP A 247 -3.17 2.14 7.88
N PHE A 248 -3.56 2.86 8.93
CA PHE A 248 -3.20 4.26 9.16
C PHE A 248 -2.17 4.37 10.28
N HIS A 249 -0.97 4.84 9.98
CA HIS A 249 0.07 5.03 11.00
C HIS A 249 -0.23 6.21 11.94
N SER A 250 -1.17 7.09 11.56
CA SER A 250 -1.73 8.13 12.44
C SER A 250 -2.76 7.62 13.45
N SER A 251 -3.09 6.31 13.44
CA SER A 251 -4.11 5.71 14.28
C SER A 251 -3.52 4.91 15.45
N GLN A 252 -4.27 4.84 16.56
CA GLN A 252 -3.93 4.03 17.73
C GLN A 252 -5.07 3.05 18.02
N VAL A 253 -5.18 2.01 17.20
CA VAL A 253 -6.26 1.01 17.24
C VAL A 253 -5.70 -0.40 17.14
N ALA A 254 -6.52 -1.41 17.45
CA ALA A 254 -6.11 -2.80 17.32
C ALA A 254 -6.10 -3.22 15.84
N TRP A 255 -4.94 -3.62 15.32
CA TRP A 255 -4.79 -3.96 13.91
C TRP A 255 -5.70 -5.11 13.46
N ASN A 256 -5.88 -6.12 14.31
CA ASN A 256 -6.71 -7.29 14.03
C ASN A 256 -8.22 -7.03 14.15
N ASP A 257 -8.60 -5.78 14.43
CA ASP A 257 -9.98 -5.30 14.41
C ASP A 257 -10.16 -4.30 13.25
N GLU A 258 -9.36 -3.23 13.21
CA GLU A 258 -9.53 -2.13 12.25
C GLU A 258 -8.84 -2.35 10.90
N MET A 259 -7.73 -3.09 10.85
CA MET A 259 -6.92 -3.29 9.63
C MET A 259 -7.22 -4.61 8.92
N THR A 260 -8.39 -5.21 9.16
CA THR A 260 -8.81 -6.45 8.50
C THR A 260 -9.12 -6.26 7.02
N ASP A 261 -8.96 -7.34 6.27
CA ASP A 261 -9.33 -7.40 4.86
C ASP A 261 -10.84 -7.22 4.64
N ILE A 262 -11.19 -6.58 3.53
CA ILE A 262 -12.53 -6.55 2.94
C ILE A 262 -12.48 -7.18 1.55
N ASN A 263 -13.37 -8.12 1.29
CA ASN A 263 -13.48 -8.81 0.01
C ASN A 263 -14.09 -7.90 -1.07
N PRO A 264 -13.94 -8.24 -2.37
CA PRO A 264 -14.68 -7.56 -3.43
C PRO A 264 -16.20 -7.58 -3.15
N GLY A 265 -16.80 -6.38 -3.16
CA GLY A 265 -18.21 -6.15 -2.85
C GLY A 265 -18.48 -5.72 -1.40
N GLU A 266 -17.47 -5.75 -0.53
CA GLU A 266 -17.60 -5.35 0.87
C GLU A 266 -17.15 -3.90 1.11
N GLU A 267 -17.62 -3.34 2.23
CA GLU A 267 -17.18 -2.06 2.75
C GLU A 267 -16.96 -2.13 4.26
N LYS A 268 -16.13 -1.23 4.77
CA LYS A 268 -15.82 -1.13 6.20
C LYS A 268 -15.69 0.33 6.62
N ILE A 269 -16.13 0.61 7.85
CA ILE A 269 -15.81 1.86 8.54
C ILE A 269 -14.58 1.63 9.41
N TYR A 270 -13.55 2.45 9.21
CA TYR A 270 -12.37 2.54 10.05
C TYR A 270 -12.41 3.89 10.76
N GLU A 271 -12.43 3.90 12.10
CA GLU A 271 -12.47 5.14 12.90
C GLU A 271 -11.24 5.28 13.81
N TRP A 272 -10.66 6.48 13.89
CA TRP A 272 -9.69 6.82 14.92
C TRP A 272 -9.68 8.30 15.28
N ARG A 273 -9.04 8.64 16.40
CA ARG A 273 -8.72 10.02 16.77
C ARG A 273 -7.24 10.31 16.46
N ALA A 274 -6.96 11.42 15.78
CA ALA A 274 -5.59 11.83 15.47
C ALA A 274 -4.95 12.52 16.69
N ASP A 275 -4.12 11.79 17.44
CA ASP A 275 -3.58 12.28 18.71
C ASP A 275 -2.20 12.95 18.59
N TYR A 276 -1.51 12.74 17.48
CA TYR A 276 -0.13 13.19 17.27
C TYR A 276 0.02 13.93 15.94
N ALA A 277 0.62 15.11 15.99
CA ALA A 277 0.96 15.87 14.79
C ALA A 277 2.09 15.18 14.03
N GLY A 278 2.03 15.21 12.69
CA GLY A 278 3.04 14.58 11.85
C GLY A 278 2.60 14.39 10.40
N VAL A 279 3.51 13.86 9.60
CA VAL A 279 3.26 13.35 8.25
C VAL A 279 3.30 11.84 8.34
N TRP A 280 2.16 11.20 8.19
CA TRP A 280 1.97 9.78 8.45
C TRP A 280 1.67 9.05 7.15
N MET A 281 2.16 7.82 7.04
CA MET A 281 1.76 6.91 5.99
C MET A 281 0.37 6.31 6.30
N TYR A 282 -0.36 5.99 5.24
CA TYR A 282 -1.32 4.89 5.29
C TYR A 282 -1.08 3.97 4.11
N HIS A 283 -1.43 2.69 4.25
CA HIS A 283 -1.24 1.70 3.19
C HIS A 283 -2.17 0.50 3.33
N CYS A 284 -2.23 -0.35 2.30
CA CYS A 284 -2.95 -1.63 2.41
C CYS A 284 -2.19 -2.60 3.33
N GLY A 285 -2.90 -3.29 4.23
CA GLY A 285 -2.35 -4.27 5.17
C GLY A 285 -2.60 -5.73 4.76
N THR A 286 -3.27 -5.97 3.64
CA THR A 286 -3.52 -7.32 3.09
C THR A 286 -2.23 -7.99 2.65
N ALA A 287 -2.09 -9.28 2.94
CA ALA A 287 -0.91 -10.04 2.57
C ALA A 287 -0.93 -10.44 1.08
N PRO A 288 0.24 -10.43 0.38
CA PRO A 288 1.54 -9.94 0.86
C PRO A 288 1.60 -8.40 0.86
N VAL A 289 1.75 -7.79 2.05
CA VAL A 289 1.73 -6.33 2.24
C VAL A 289 2.73 -5.62 1.33
N LEU A 290 3.92 -6.21 1.18
CA LEU A 290 4.97 -5.75 0.28
C LEU A 290 4.45 -5.54 -1.15
N HIS A 291 3.65 -6.47 -1.67
CA HIS A 291 3.11 -6.39 -3.03
C HIS A 291 2.09 -5.26 -3.13
N HIS A 292 1.19 -5.15 -2.17
CA HIS A 292 0.16 -4.13 -2.19
C HIS A 292 0.74 -2.71 -2.15
N ILE A 293 1.74 -2.47 -1.29
CA ILE A 293 2.46 -1.19 -1.26
C ILE A 293 3.20 -0.97 -2.59
N ALA A 294 3.99 -1.95 -3.03
CA ALA A 294 4.77 -1.86 -4.27
C ALA A 294 3.90 -1.74 -5.55
N ASN A 295 2.61 -2.10 -5.47
CA ASN A 295 1.65 -1.99 -6.56
C ASN A 295 0.78 -0.73 -6.49
N GLY A 296 1.05 0.18 -5.54
CA GLY A 296 0.46 1.53 -5.50
C GLY A 296 -0.43 1.85 -4.29
N MET A 297 -0.67 0.92 -3.37
CA MET A 297 -1.61 1.12 -2.26
C MET A 297 -0.96 1.79 -1.05
N TYR A 298 -0.66 3.08 -1.19
CA TYR A 298 -0.17 3.93 -0.12
C TYR A 298 -0.65 5.38 -0.28
N GLY A 299 -0.66 6.13 0.82
CA GLY A 299 -0.94 7.56 0.83
C GLY A 299 -0.47 8.24 2.10
N MET A 300 -0.86 9.50 2.26
CA MET A 300 -0.37 10.39 3.31
C MET A 300 -1.52 10.95 4.16
N VAL A 301 -1.34 10.94 5.48
CA VAL A 301 -2.13 11.76 6.42
C VAL A 301 -1.23 12.86 6.98
N ILE A 302 -1.65 14.11 6.81
CA ILE A 302 -1.05 15.27 7.47
C ILE A 302 -1.91 15.58 8.70
N VAL A 303 -1.32 15.43 9.88
CA VAL A 303 -1.94 15.87 11.13
C VAL A 303 -1.22 17.13 11.60
N GLU A 304 -1.87 18.28 11.47
CA GLU A 304 -1.32 19.54 11.96
C GLU A 304 -1.40 19.65 13.49
N PRO A 305 -0.47 20.38 14.13
CA PRO A 305 -0.65 20.82 15.51
C PRO A 305 -2.00 21.53 15.70
N ARG A 306 -2.53 21.51 16.92
CA ARG A 306 -3.85 22.09 17.21
C ARG A 306 -3.90 23.59 16.87
N GLU A 307 -2.81 24.29 17.19
CA GLU A 307 -2.56 25.69 16.89
C GLU A 307 -2.34 25.98 15.39
N GLY A 308 -2.15 24.95 14.58
CA GLY A 308 -1.82 25.04 13.16
C GLY A 308 -0.33 25.21 12.90
N LEU A 309 0.06 25.07 11.64
CA LEU A 309 1.43 25.37 11.20
C LEU A 309 1.62 26.87 10.93
N PRO A 310 2.83 27.43 11.08
CA PRO A 310 3.13 28.80 10.67
C PRO A 310 2.74 29.06 9.21
N PRO A 311 2.36 30.30 8.83
CA PRO A 311 2.04 30.61 7.45
C PRO A 311 3.28 30.54 6.56
N VAL A 312 3.07 30.10 5.32
CA VAL A 312 4.02 30.07 4.21
C VAL A 312 3.30 30.51 2.93
N ASP A 313 4.03 30.79 1.87
CA ASP A 313 3.45 31.29 0.61
C ASP A 313 2.94 30.15 -0.28
N ALA A 314 3.60 28.99 -0.25
CA ALA A 314 3.18 27.80 -1.00
C ALA A 314 3.40 26.49 -0.23
N GLU A 315 2.48 25.54 -0.38
CA GLU A 315 2.54 24.22 0.26
C GLU A 315 2.42 23.08 -0.77
N PHE A 316 3.30 22.08 -0.66
CA PHE A 316 3.34 20.92 -1.54
C PHE A 316 3.43 19.59 -0.79
N VAL A 317 3.03 18.50 -1.43
CA VAL A 317 3.09 17.12 -0.94
C VAL A 317 3.95 16.28 -1.89
N ILE A 318 4.94 15.61 -1.32
CA ILE A 318 5.84 14.72 -2.05
C ILE A 318 5.88 13.37 -1.33
N VAL A 319 5.48 12.33 -2.04
CA VAL A 319 5.56 10.93 -1.60
C VAL A 319 6.61 10.24 -2.46
N GLN A 320 7.71 9.81 -1.86
CA GLN A 320 8.66 8.92 -2.51
C GLN A 320 8.17 7.48 -2.42
N SER A 321 8.31 6.75 -3.52
CA SER A 321 7.98 5.33 -3.60
C SER A 321 8.77 4.63 -4.72
N GLU A 322 8.58 3.31 -4.83
CA GLU A 322 9.28 2.48 -5.81
C GLU A 322 8.34 1.71 -6.75
N TRP A 323 8.82 1.47 -7.97
CA TRP A 323 8.23 0.51 -8.91
C TRP A 323 9.20 -0.64 -9.19
N TYR A 324 8.70 -1.87 -9.06
CA TYR A 324 9.38 -3.10 -9.46
C TYR A 324 8.60 -3.69 -10.64
N LEU A 325 8.85 -3.21 -11.86
CA LEU A 325 7.98 -3.47 -13.01
C LEU A 325 7.79 -4.97 -13.25
N GLY A 326 6.53 -5.40 -13.37
CA GLY A 326 6.14 -6.62 -14.04
C GLY A 326 5.97 -6.41 -15.56
N PRO A 327 5.49 -7.42 -16.29
CA PRO A 327 5.15 -7.26 -17.71
C PRO A 327 4.23 -6.05 -17.97
N GLN A 328 4.26 -5.52 -19.19
CA GLN A 328 3.42 -4.37 -19.56
C GLN A 328 1.93 -4.67 -19.32
N GLY A 329 1.24 -3.77 -18.63
CA GLY A 329 -0.17 -3.93 -18.28
C GLY A 329 -0.45 -4.91 -17.14
N GLU A 330 0.57 -5.57 -16.58
CA GLU A 330 0.45 -6.46 -15.42
C GLU A 330 0.88 -5.74 -14.13
N THR A 331 0.67 -6.38 -12.98
CA THR A 331 1.06 -5.83 -11.68
C THR A 331 2.58 -5.77 -11.53
N THR A 332 3.05 -4.93 -10.60
CA THR A 332 4.43 -4.93 -10.10
C THR A 332 4.88 -6.36 -9.79
N SER A 333 6.12 -6.71 -10.13
CA SER A 333 6.73 -7.99 -9.80
C SER A 333 7.07 -8.09 -8.30
N LEU A 334 6.29 -8.89 -7.56
CA LEU A 334 6.62 -9.23 -6.17
C LEU A 334 7.97 -9.93 -6.07
N ALA A 335 8.30 -10.82 -7.02
CA ALA A 335 9.58 -11.52 -7.04
C ALA A 335 10.78 -10.55 -7.05
N LYS A 336 10.70 -9.44 -7.80
CA LYS A 336 11.72 -8.39 -7.78
C LYS A 336 11.74 -7.61 -6.47
N ALA A 337 10.57 -7.30 -5.91
CA ALA A 337 10.45 -6.55 -4.66
C ALA A 337 10.92 -7.35 -3.43
N ALA A 338 10.76 -8.68 -3.45
CA ALA A 338 11.00 -9.56 -2.31
C ALA A 338 12.43 -10.10 -2.20
N VAL A 339 13.32 -9.80 -3.15
CA VAL A 339 14.74 -10.20 -3.02
C VAL A 339 15.41 -9.44 -1.88
N ALA A 340 16.45 -10.03 -1.28
CA ALA A 340 17.12 -9.46 -0.09
C ALA A 340 17.72 -8.05 -0.30
N ALA A 341 18.12 -7.72 -1.52
CA ALA A 341 18.60 -6.40 -1.91
C ALA A 341 17.78 -5.94 -3.13
N PRO A 342 16.55 -5.47 -2.91
CA PRO A 342 15.63 -5.17 -4.00
C PRO A 342 16.17 -3.98 -4.80
N ALA A 343 16.16 -4.13 -6.12
CA ALA A 343 16.61 -3.11 -7.06
C ALA A 343 15.37 -2.58 -7.80
N PRO A 344 14.72 -1.52 -7.31
CA PRO A 344 13.54 -0.97 -7.96
C PRO A 344 13.90 -0.49 -9.36
N ASP A 345 13.02 -0.71 -10.33
CA ASP A 345 13.18 -0.24 -11.71
C ASP A 345 13.13 1.29 -11.74
N PHE A 346 12.20 1.88 -10.97
CA PHE A 346 12.10 3.31 -10.72
C PHE A 346 11.95 3.61 -9.23
N VAL A 347 12.52 4.74 -8.80
CA VAL A 347 12.09 5.44 -7.59
C VAL A 347 11.49 6.74 -8.06
N VAL A 348 10.36 7.14 -7.51
CA VAL A 348 9.52 8.19 -8.06
C VAL A 348 9.02 9.14 -6.99
N PHE A 349 8.63 10.34 -7.39
CA PHE A 349 7.85 11.25 -6.57
C PHE A 349 6.39 11.24 -7.05
N ASN A 350 5.45 11.05 -6.14
CA ASN A 350 3.99 10.98 -6.37
C ASN A 350 3.60 9.95 -7.45
N GLY A 351 4.22 8.77 -7.42
CA GLY A 351 3.81 7.59 -8.17
C GLY A 351 4.23 7.53 -9.65
N ILE A 352 4.77 8.61 -10.23
CA ILE A 352 5.13 8.64 -11.67
C ILE A 352 6.58 9.12 -11.84
N ALA A 353 7.37 8.35 -12.61
CA ALA A 353 8.76 8.68 -12.88
C ALA A 353 8.89 9.99 -13.68
N ASN A 354 9.78 10.88 -13.25
CA ASN A 354 10.13 12.15 -13.90
C ASN A 354 8.99 13.16 -14.08
N GLN A 355 7.78 12.93 -13.55
CA GLN A 355 6.64 13.80 -13.84
C GLN A 355 6.88 15.28 -13.51
N TYR A 356 7.66 15.56 -12.44
CA TYR A 356 7.99 16.92 -11.99
C TYR A 356 9.26 17.49 -12.61
N LYS A 357 10.07 16.66 -13.28
CA LYS A 357 11.12 17.14 -14.18
C LYS A 357 10.48 17.66 -15.46
N ASP A 358 9.53 16.89 -15.98
CA ASP A 358 8.83 17.20 -17.23
C ASP A 358 7.78 18.31 -17.03
N ASN A 359 7.24 18.44 -15.81
CA ASN A 359 6.29 19.46 -15.41
C ASN A 359 6.77 20.17 -14.12
N PRO A 360 7.68 21.15 -14.22
CA PRO A 360 8.23 21.83 -13.05
C PRO A 360 7.15 22.48 -12.18
N ILE A 361 7.27 22.31 -10.86
CA ILE A 361 6.43 22.93 -9.85
C ILE A 361 6.74 24.43 -9.83
N LYS A 362 5.73 25.27 -10.09
CA LYS A 362 5.91 26.73 -10.19
C LYS A 362 5.73 27.41 -8.84
N VAL A 363 6.61 28.34 -8.53
CA VAL A 363 6.63 29.17 -7.31
C VAL A 363 7.16 30.56 -7.66
N ALA A 364 6.81 31.59 -6.90
CA ALA A 364 7.42 32.91 -7.09
C ALA A 364 8.80 32.96 -6.42
N THR A 365 9.66 33.83 -6.93
CA THR A 365 10.99 34.06 -6.36
C THR A 365 10.86 34.69 -4.98
N GLY A 366 11.58 34.10 -4.01
CA GLY A 366 11.53 34.50 -2.60
C GLY A 366 10.34 33.93 -1.81
N ASP A 367 9.44 33.17 -2.44
CA ASP A 367 8.36 32.50 -1.70
C ASP A 367 8.93 31.57 -0.63
N ARG A 368 8.33 31.63 0.57
CA ARG A 368 8.52 30.60 1.58
C ARG A 368 7.71 29.39 1.20
N VAL A 369 8.41 28.29 0.92
CA VAL A 369 7.82 27.03 0.49
C VAL A 369 7.87 26.03 1.64
N ARG A 370 6.74 25.34 1.87
CA ARG A 370 6.68 24.15 2.73
C ARG A 370 6.41 22.92 1.86
N VAL A 371 7.14 21.84 2.14
CA VAL A 371 6.89 20.53 1.53
C VAL A 371 6.65 19.50 2.63
N PHE A 372 5.50 18.82 2.58
CA PHE A 372 5.22 17.63 3.34
C PHE A 372 5.79 16.43 2.57
N VAL A 373 6.81 15.79 3.13
CA VAL A 373 7.54 14.70 2.48
C VAL A 373 7.27 13.40 3.22
N LEU A 374 6.87 12.36 2.48
CA LEU A 374 6.71 11.01 2.99
C LEU A 374 7.58 10.07 2.16
N ASN A 375 8.35 9.19 2.80
CA ASN A 375 8.91 8.03 2.12
C ASN A 375 8.01 6.83 2.35
N ALA A 376 7.12 6.53 1.39
CA ALA A 376 6.23 5.37 1.49
C ALA A 376 6.98 4.04 1.28
N GLY A 377 8.09 4.06 0.54
CA GLY A 377 8.88 2.87 0.26
C GLY A 377 8.28 2.00 -0.87
N PRO A 378 8.27 0.65 -0.73
CA PRO A 378 8.36 -0.08 0.54
C PRO A 378 9.77 -0.33 1.10
N SER A 379 10.86 -0.09 0.35
CA SER A 379 12.18 -0.63 0.73
C SER A 379 13.36 0.32 0.58
N THR A 380 13.24 1.41 -0.16
CA THR A 380 14.35 2.33 -0.42
C THR A 380 14.29 3.55 0.49
N ASP A 381 15.39 3.85 1.18
CA ASP A 381 15.54 5.08 1.95
C ASP A 381 15.50 6.33 1.03
N SER A 382 14.95 7.43 1.54
CA SER A 382 15.04 8.75 0.94
C SER A 382 16.11 9.58 1.65
N SER A 383 16.89 10.32 0.88
CA SER A 383 17.63 11.47 1.38
C SER A 383 17.13 12.69 0.64
N PHE A 384 15.96 13.17 1.04
CA PHE A 384 15.24 14.22 0.31
C PHE A 384 16.03 15.53 0.34
N HIS A 385 16.28 16.10 -0.84
CA HIS A 385 17.10 17.29 -1.02
C HIS A 385 16.56 18.18 -2.13
N VAL A 386 16.60 19.49 -1.93
CA VAL A 386 16.33 20.50 -2.95
C VAL A 386 17.61 21.27 -3.23
N VAL A 387 18.22 20.99 -4.37
CA VAL A 387 19.49 21.55 -4.81
C VAL A 387 19.37 23.06 -4.96
N GLY A 388 20.37 23.80 -4.47
CA GLY A 388 20.39 25.27 -4.51
C GLY A 388 19.67 25.94 -3.36
N THR A 389 19.11 25.18 -2.41
CA THR A 389 18.43 25.71 -1.23
C THR A 389 19.04 25.17 0.07
N ILE A 390 18.62 25.75 1.19
CA ILE A 390 18.89 25.24 2.55
C ILE A 390 17.55 25.13 3.25
N PHE A 391 17.31 24.00 3.93
CA PHE A 391 16.13 23.87 4.77
C PHE A 391 16.31 24.71 6.03
N SER A 392 15.56 25.81 6.10
CA SER A 392 15.50 26.71 7.27
C SER A 392 14.68 26.12 8.41
N SER A 393 13.78 25.17 8.08
CA SER A 393 13.01 24.38 9.04
C SER A 393 12.99 22.94 8.60
N VAL A 394 13.14 22.01 9.55
CA VAL A 394 12.91 20.58 9.35
C VAL A 394 12.16 20.05 10.56
N ILE A 395 11.02 19.40 10.33
CA ILE A 395 10.30 18.62 11.33
C ILE A 395 10.29 17.17 10.85
N LYS A 396 11.07 16.30 11.50
CA LYS A 396 11.17 14.87 11.16
C LYS A 396 10.74 14.05 12.36
N GLU A 397 9.65 13.27 12.24
CA GLU A 397 9.17 12.39 13.33
C GLU A 397 9.06 13.13 14.69
N GLY A 398 8.64 14.41 14.65
CA GLY A 398 8.53 15.29 15.82
C GLY A 398 9.82 16.00 16.27
N TYR A 399 10.99 15.66 15.74
CA TYR A 399 12.25 16.38 15.98
C TYR A 399 12.36 17.60 15.07
N GLN A 400 12.78 18.74 15.64
CA GLN A 400 12.70 20.03 14.94
C GLN A 400 14.05 20.75 14.83
N LEU A 401 14.34 21.24 13.63
CA LEU A 401 15.22 22.37 13.37
C LEU A 401 14.33 23.57 13.06
N LEU A 402 14.45 24.65 13.84
CA LEU A 402 13.58 25.83 13.70
C LEU A 402 14.34 27.05 13.16
N PRO A 403 13.67 27.92 12.38
CA PRO A 403 14.28 29.17 11.94
C PRO A 403 14.61 30.08 13.15
N GLY A 404 15.70 30.83 13.05
CA GLY A 404 16.16 31.72 14.13
C GLY A 404 16.79 31.00 15.33
N ASN A 405 17.14 29.72 15.19
CA ASN A 405 17.85 28.97 16.23
C ASN A 405 19.24 29.59 16.56
N PRO A 406 19.79 29.34 17.78
CA PRO A 406 21.11 29.85 18.15
C PRO A 406 22.22 29.34 17.21
N GLY A 407 22.74 30.22 16.37
CA GLY A 407 23.77 29.90 15.37
C GLY A 407 23.25 29.83 13.93
N ASN A 408 21.93 30.03 13.71
CA ASN A 408 21.31 30.01 12.39
C ASN A 408 21.62 28.72 11.61
N TRP A 409 21.59 27.59 12.30
CA TRP A 409 21.82 26.27 11.73
C TRP A 409 20.71 25.92 10.72
N GLY A 410 21.10 25.26 9.64
CA GLY A 410 20.22 24.75 8.58
C GLY A 410 20.42 23.24 8.39
N ALA A 411 19.55 22.62 7.58
CA ALA A 411 19.74 21.25 7.10
C ALA A 411 19.87 21.24 5.57
N GLN A 412 20.73 20.36 5.06
CA GLN A 412 20.92 20.19 3.62
C GLN A 412 19.97 19.14 3.01
N ALA A 413 19.63 18.10 3.77
CA ALA A 413 18.79 17.00 3.34
C ALA A 413 18.00 16.46 4.54
N MET A 414 16.88 15.82 4.27
CA MET A 414 16.10 15.08 5.26
C MET A 414 16.15 13.59 4.93
N ASP A 415 16.80 12.81 5.79
CA ASP A 415 16.83 11.35 5.68
C ASP A 415 15.50 10.76 6.17
N LEU A 416 14.87 9.89 5.37
CA LEU A 416 13.62 9.20 5.70
C LEU A 416 13.75 7.73 5.30
N SER A 417 13.67 6.82 6.26
CA SER A 417 13.43 5.40 5.98
C SER A 417 12.00 5.16 5.50
N PRO A 418 11.68 3.98 4.91
CA PRO A 418 10.30 3.64 4.59
C PRO A 418 9.36 3.84 5.79
N ALA A 419 8.16 4.34 5.50
CA ALA A 419 7.14 4.81 6.44
C ALA A 419 7.45 6.09 7.24
N GLN A 420 8.63 6.69 7.09
CA GLN A 420 8.94 7.96 7.77
C GLN A 420 8.48 9.18 6.97
N GLY A 421 8.02 10.20 7.69
CA GLY A 421 7.57 11.47 7.14
C GLY A 421 8.20 12.68 7.82
N GLY A 422 8.11 13.82 7.14
CA GLY A 422 8.57 15.08 7.68
C GLY A 422 8.11 16.31 6.89
N ILE A 423 8.43 17.47 7.44
CA ILE A 423 8.10 18.78 6.88
C ILE A 423 9.41 19.52 6.68
N VAL A 424 9.64 20.05 5.49
CA VAL A 424 10.77 20.95 5.22
C VAL A 424 10.27 22.30 4.76
N GLU A 425 10.95 23.36 5.17
CA GLU A 425 10.68 24.72 4.71
C GLU A 425 11.96 25.38 4.23
N PHE A 426 11.86 26.07 3.09
CA PHE A 426 12.97 26.76 2.43
C PHE A 426 12.45 27.88 1.55
N GLU A 427 13.37 28.70 1.06
CA GLU A 427 13.11 29.80 0.13
C GLU A 427 13.98 29.58 -1.12
N MET A 428 13.52 30.08 -2.27
CA MET A 428 14.28 30.12 -3.53
C MET A 428 14.59 31.58 -3.84
N PRO A 429 15.78 32.08 -3.47
CA PRO A 429 16.07 33.51 -3.43
C PRO A 429 16.25 34.15 -4.81
N GLU A 430 16.54 33.35 -5.83
CA GLU A 430 16.78 33.78 -7.21
C GLU A 430 15.86 33.03 -8.18
N ASP A 431 15.53 33.66 -9.31
CA ASP A 431 14.87 32.99 -10.43
C ASP A 431 15.72 31.80 -10.88
N GLY A 432 15.08 30.71 -11.27
CA GLY A 432 15.81 29.52 -11.72
C GLY A 432 15.09 28.20 -11.53
N LEU A 433 15.83 27.14 -11.82
CA LEU A 433 15.39 25.76 -11.62
C LEU A 433 16.14 25.15 -10.44
N TYR A 434 15.39 24.63 -9.48
CA TYR A 434 15.88 24.02 -8.26
C TYR A 434 15.52 22.53 -8.26
N PRO A 435 16.47 21.63 -8.57
CA PRO A 435 16.24 20.20 -8.58
C PRO A 435 15.83 19.62 -7.22
N MET A 436 14.70 18.94 -7.20
CA MET A 436 14.25 18.10 -6.09
C MET A 436 14.66 16.65 -6.37
N VAL A 437 15.38 16.04 -5.42
CA VAL A 437 15.95 14.69 -5.57
C VAL A 437 15.87 13.89 -4.28
N THR A 438 16.01 12.58 -4.40
CA THR A 438 16.61 11.77 -3.33
C THR A 438 18.10 11.66 -3.56
N HIS A 439 18.91 11.95 -2.53
CA HIS A 439 20.36 11.90 -2.60
C HIS A 439 20.91 10.45 -2.53
N ALA A 440 20.03 9.44 -2.51
CA ALA A 440 20.33 8.10 -3.01
C ALA A 440 20.51 8.15 -4.54
N PHE A 441 21.64 8.72 -4.97
CA PHE A 441 21.73 9.47 -6.23
C PHE A 441 21.57 8.62 -7.51
N ASN A 442 21.72 7.30 -7.42
CA ASN A 442 21.43 6.37 -8.53
C ASN A 442 19.99 6.55 -9.06
N PHE A 443 19.07 7.03 -8.22
CA PHE A 443 17.66 7.14 -8.55
C PHE A 443 17.26 8.46 -9.22
N VAL A 444 18.13 9.48 -9.21
CA VAL A 444 17.88 10.75 -9.91
C VAL A 444 17.73 10.52 -11.42
N GLY A 445 18.57 9.65 -12.00
CA GLY A 445 18.46 9.23 -13.39
C GLY A 445 17.35 8.20 -13.67
N ARG A 446 16.63 7.76 -12.63
CA ARG A 446 15.67 6.64 -12.67
C ARG A 446 14.31 7.02 -12.05
N GLY A 447 13.89 8.26 -12.26
CA GLY A 447 12.54 8.74 -11.94
C GLY A 447 12.44 9.74 -10.79
N ALA A 448 13.39 9.73 -9.84
CA ALA A 448 13.34 10.54 -8.63
C ALA A 448 13.99 11.92 -8.84
N LEU A 449 13.55 12.60 -9.89
CA LEU A 449 13.93 13.97 -10.21
C LEU A 449 12.67 14.81 -10.43
N GLY A 450 12.58 15.90 -9.68
CA GLY A 450 11.62 16.98 -9.91
C GLY A 450 12.33 18.32 -10.02
N LEU A 451 11.62 19.32 -10.50
CA LEU A 451 12.11 20.70 -10.57
C LEU A 451 11.09 21.61 -9.88
N PHE A 452 11.56 22.45 -8.96
CA PHE A 452 10.89 23.71 -8.68
C PHE A 452 11.39 24.75 -9.68
N GLN A 453 10.49 25.54 -10.24
CA GLN A 453 10.82 26.70 -11.05
C GLN A 453 10.38 27.95 -10.30
N ALA A 454 11.37 28.70 -9.82
CA ALA A 454 11.16 30.02 -9.22
C ALA A 454 11.15 31.09 -10.31
N GLY A 455 10.16 31.96 -10.27
CA GLY A 455 10.01 33.05 -11.24
C GLY A 455 9.86 32.54 -12.66
N ASP A 456 10.56 33.15 -13.61
CA ASP A 456 10.51 32.72 -15.01
C ASP A 456 11.40 31.49 -15.31
N GLY A 457 12.26 31.11 -14.36
CA GLY A 457 13.20 29.99 -14.45
C GLY A 457 14.55 30.34 -15.09
N ASP A 458 14.80 31.61 -15.45
CA ASP A 458 16.09 32.10 -15.96
C ASP A 458 16.89 32.81 -14.87
N PRO A 459 18.02 32.25 -14.41
CA PRO A 459 18.83 32.85 -13.34
C PRO A 459 19.60 34.12 -13.77
N LYS A 460 19.43 34.59 -15.02
CA LYS A 460 20.15 35.77 -15.54
C LYS A 460 19.35 37.07 -15.46
N ASN A 461 18.08 37.00 -15.07
CA ASN A 461 17.20 38.17 -15.02
C ASN A 461 17.28 38.92 -13.69
#